data_AF-A0A2V9INX5-F1
#
_entry.id   AF-A0A2V9INX5-F1
#
_cell.length_a   1.000
_cell.length_b   1.000
_cell.length_c   1.000
_cell.angle_alpha   90.00
_cell.angle_beta   90.00
_cell.angle_gamma   90.00
#
_symmetry.space_group_name_H-M   'P 1'
#
loop_
_entity.id
_entity.type
_entity.pdbx_description
1 polymer ?
#
loop_
_entity_poly.entity_id
_entity_poly.type
_entity_poly.pdbx_seq_one_letter_code
_entity_poly.pdbx_strand_id
1 'polypeptide(L)'
;MVYQLDGLRKWTRIDEGLPDSFNIQAIHGFEISDTYAVGRHGELWHYNGKRWTKRELPTNKNLNTVKCAGNETVYVAGHDGILIRGRENIWEIIDHEETDDDIWDLEWFEGKLYVSTMDAVYRLKKEELEPV
;
A
#
# COMPACT_ATOMS: atom_id res chain seq x y z
N MET A 1 14.84 4.20 -6.72
CA MET A 1 15.52 2.95 -7.11
C MET A 1 14.99 1.81 -6.27
N VAL A 2 14.76 0.65 -6.86
CA VAL A 2 14.26 -0.56 -6.18
C VAL A 2 15.18 -1.72 -6.51
N TYR A 3 15.51 -2.52 -5.50
CA TYR A 3 16.43 -3.65 -5.63
C TYR A 3 15.82 -4.90 -5.01
N GLN A 4 16.10 -6.03 -5.64
CA GLN A 4 15.81 -7.36 -5.13
C GLN A 4 17.10 -8.01 -4.63
N LEU A 5 17.08 -8.55 -3.41
CA LEU A 5 18.15 -9.42 -2.91
C LEU A 5 17.90 -10.84 -3.42
N ASP A 6 18.81 -11.36 -4.21
CA ASP A 6 18.78 -12.77 -4.60
C ASP A 6 19.30 -13.68 -3.47
N GLY A 7 19.02 -14.99 -3.58
CA GLY A 7 19.49 -16.00 -2.62
C GLY A 7 21.01 -16.12 -2.52
N LEU A 8 21.78 -15.45 -3.38
CA LEU A 8 23.24 -15.39 -3.36
C LEU A 8 23.75 -14.09 -2.69
N ARG A 9 22.89 -13.36 -1.98
CA ARG A 9 23.20 -12.08 -1.31
C ARG A 9 23.61 -10.97 -2.28
N LYS A 10 23.22 -11.07 -3.54
CA LYS A 10 23.47 -10.04 -4.55
C LYS A 10 22.20 -9.22 -4.76
N TRP A 11 22.38 -7.90 -4.80
CA TRP A 11 21.32 -6.96 -5.12
C TRP A 11 21.22 -6.78 -6.63
N THR A 12 20.03 -7.04 -7.18
CA THR A 12 19.69 -6.78 -8.58
C THR A 12 18.69 -5.65 -8.66
N ARG A 13 18.95 -4.67 -9.54
CA ARG A 13 18.06 -3.53 -9.76
C ARG A 13 16.80 -4.00 -10.49
N ILE A 14 15.63 -3.66 -9.97
CA ILE A 14 14.32 -4.07 -10.51
C ILE A 14 13.37 -2.88 -10.72
N ASP A 15 13.88 -1.66 -10.87
CA ASP A 15 13.07 -0.44 -11.02
C ASP A 15 12.70 -0.10 -12.47
N GLU A 16 12.80 -1.07 -13.38
CA GLU A 16 12.35 -0.88 -14.76
C GLU A 16 10.86 -0.48 -14.78
N GLY A 17 10.55 0.64 -15.44
CA GLY A 17 9.20 1.18 -15.54
C GLY A 17 8.85 2.24 -14.50
N LEU A 18 9.62 2.36 -13.41
CA LEU A 18 9.45 3.46 -12.45
C LEU A 18 10.08 4.76 -13.00
N PRO A 19 9.46 5.92 -12.76
CA PRO A 19 10.08 7.20 -13.09
C PRO A 19 11.19 7.53 -12.09
N ASP A 20 12.22 8.24 -12.54
CA ASP A 20 13.34 8.66 -11.68
C ASP A 20 12.90 9.56 -10.51
N SER A 21 11.74 10.21 -10.66
CA SER A 21 11.14 11.09 -9.65
C SER A 21 10.26 10.38 -8.62
N PHE A 22 10.02 9.06 -8.77
CA PHE A 22 9.10 8.36 -7.86
C PHE A 22 9.63 8.35 -6.43
N ASN A 23 8.87 8.95 -5.52
CA ASN A 23 9.19 9.03 -4.11
C ASN A 23 8.45 7.92 -3.34
N ILE A 24 9.06 6.74 -3.32
CA ILE A 24 8.53 5.55 -2.63
C ILE A 24 8.52 5.79 -1.12
N GLN A 25 7.37 5.57 -0.50
CA GLN A 25 7.19 5.56 0.95
C GLN A 25 7.13 4.13 1.50
N ALA A 26 6.41 3.23 0.81
CA ALA A 26 6.29 1.83 1.22
C ALA A 26 6.23 0.88 0.03
N ILE A 27 6.57 -0.38 0.30
CA ILE A 27 6.55 -1.49 -0.66
C ILE A 27 6.13 -2.77 0.07
N HIS A 28 5.22 -3.53 -0.53
CA HIS A 28 4.80 -4.83 -0.03
C HIS A 28 4.32 -5.71 -1.18
N GLY A 29 4.38 -7.03 -1.04
CA GLY A 29 3.96 -7.95 -2.10
C GLY A 29 3.36 -9.23 -1.55
N PHE A 30 2.56 -9.89 -2.38
CA PHE A 30 2.16 -11.29 -2.15
C PHE A 30 3.32 -12.24 -2.44
N GLU A 31 4.08 -11.88 -3.48
CA GLU A 31 5.27 -12.56 -3.96
C GLU A 31 6.11 -11.54 -4.77
N ILE A 32 7.29 -11.95 -5.21
CA ILE A 32 8.17 -11.04 -5.97
C ILE A 32 7.52 -10.54 -7.27
N SER A 33 6.71 -11.36 -7.93
CA SER A 33 6.01 -11.04 -9.17
C SER A 33 4.67 -10.31 -8.97
N ASP A 34 4.28 -10.07 -7.72
CA ASP A 34 3.05 -9.37 -7.37
C ASP A 34 3.35 -8.43 -6.18
N THR A 35 4.08 -7.37 -6.49
CA THR A 35 4.56 -6.38 -5.51
C THR A 35 4.00 -5.00 -5.85
N TYR A 36 3.57 -4.28 -4.81
CA TYR A 36 3.03 -2.93 -4.90
C TYR A 36 3.93 -1.96 -4.15
N ALA A 37 4.08 -0.76 -4.69
CA ALA A 37 4.80 0.33 -4.06
C ALA A 37 3.96 1.60 -4.14
N VAL A 38 3.96 2.36 -3.05
CA VAL A 38 3.21 3.61 -2.93
C VAL A 38 4.12 4.77 -2.60
N GLY A 39 3.66 5.98 -2.91
CA GLY A 39 4.41 7.18 -2.64
C GLY A 39 3.57 8.45 -2.57
N ARG A 40 4.23 9.58 -2.82
CA ARG A 40 3.58 10.89 -2.82
C ARG A 40 2.60 11.06 -3.98
N HIS A 41 1.72 12.06 -3.89
CA HIS A 41 0.82 12.46 -4.97
C HIS A 41 -0.10 11.33 -5.49
N GLY A 42 -0.52 10.40 -4.62
CA GLY A 42 -1.39 9.27 -4.98
C GLY A 42 -0.73 8.22 -5.86
N GLU A 43 0.60 8.19 -5.93
CA GLU A 43 1.30 7.24 -6.80
C GLU A 43 1.25 5.82 -6.22
N LEU A 44 0.62 4.91 -6.96
CA LEU A 44 0.66 3.46 -6.77
C LEU A 44 1.26 2.79 -7.99
N TRP A 45 2.21 1.90 -7.77
CA TRP A 45 2.90 1.14 -8.81
C TRP A 45 2.85 -0.35 -8.50
N HIS A 46 2.64 -1.16 -9.53
CA HIS A 46 2.60 -2.62 -9.43
C HIS A 46 3.70 -3.25 -10.29
N TYR A 47 4.47 -4.14 -9.69
CA TYR A 47 5.50 -4.93 -10.34
C TYR A 47 4.97 -6.33 -10.63
N ASN A 48 4.98 -6.69 -11.92
CA ASN A 48 4.50 -7.99 -12.41
C ASN A 48 5.60 -9.06 -12.53
N GLY A 49 6.74 -8.86 -11.86
CA GLY A 49 7.92 -9.72 -12.01
C GLY A 49 8.87 -9.33 -13.15
N LYS A 50 8.49 -8.36 -13.99
CA LYS A 50 9.35 -7.85 -15.08
C LYS A 50 9.47 -6.34 -15.10
N ARG A 51 8.36 -5.63 -14.91
CA ARG A 51 8.31 -4.16 -15.00
C ARG A 51 7.26 -3.60 -14.06
N TRP A 52 7.53 -2.41 -13.52
CA TRP A 52 6.57 -1.61 -12.78
C TRP A 52 5.62 -0.88 -13.72
N THR A 53 4.33 -0.92 -13.42
CA THR A 53 3.28 -0.17 -14.13
C THR A 53 2.45 0.62 -13.13
N LYS A 54 2.19 1.89 -13.44
CA LYS A 54 1.36 2.76 -12.59
C LYS A 54 -0.07 2.24 -12.56
N ARG A 55 -0.67 2.25 -11.37
CA ARG A 55 -2.11 2.02 -11.17
C ARG A 55 -2.73 3.35 -10.72
N GLU A 56 -3.83 3.72 -11.35
CA GLU A 56 -4.53 4.95 -11.01
C GLU A 56 -5.39 4.72 -9.77
N LEU A 57 -5.25 5.63 -8.81
CA LEU A 57 -6.05 5.65 -7.59
C LEU A 57 -7.04 6.81 -7.61
N PRO A 58 -8.17 6.69 -6.91
CA PRO A 58 -9.15 7.78 -6.75
C PRO A 58 -8.68 8.87 -5.75
N THR A 59 -7.37 9.14 -5.67
CA THR A 59 -6.80 10.14 -4.77
C THR A 59 -5.49 10.69 -5.32
N ASN A 60 -5.12 11.88 -4.86
CA ASN A 60 -3.80 12.49 -5.06
C ASN A 60 -3.07 12.76 -3.72
N LYS A 61 -3.60 12.24 -2.61
CA LYS A 61 -2.99 12.38 -1.28
C LYS A 61 -1.68 11.58 -1.20
N ASN A 62 -0.80 11.97 -0.29
CA ASN A 62 0.41 11.19 -0.04
C ASN A 62 0.04 9.87 0.63
N LEU A 63 0.62 8.78 0.13
CA LEU A 63 0.37 7.43 0.62
C LEU A 63 1.58 7.00 1.44
N ASN A 64 1.34 6.56 2.66
CA ASN A 64 2.39 6.21 3.63
C ASN A 64 2.69 4.72 3.61
N THR A 65 1.67 3.88 3.37
CA THR A 65 1.78 2.43 3.55
C THR A 65 0.95 1.66 2.53
N VAL A 66 1.37 0.43 2.27
CA VAL A 66 0.67 -0.55 1.42
C VAL A 66 0.78 -1.93 2.06
N LYS A 67 -0.34 -2.66 2.11
CA LYS A 67 -0.41 -4.01 2.66
C LYS A 67 -1.11 -4.96 1.70
N CYS A 68 -0.42 -6.02 1.32
CA CYS A 68 -1.00 -7.16 0.61
C CYS A 68 -1.52 -8.15 1.66
N ALA A 69 -2.84 -8.17 1.86
CA ALA A 69 -3.50 -8.91 2.92
C ALA A 69 -3.80 -10.36 2.52
N GLY A 70 -3.92 -11.27 3.49
CA GLY A 70 -4.16 -12.70 3.23
C GLY A 70 -5.48 -13.04 2.52
N ASN A 71 -6.36 -12.06 2.30
CA ASN A 71 -7.60 -12.16 1.53
C ASN A 71 -7.45 -11.71 0.07
N GLU A 72 -6.22 -11.69 -0.46
CA GLU A 72 -5.87 -11.23 -1.82
C GLU A 72 -6.14 -9.74 -2.10
N THR A 73 -6.56 -8.98 -1.09
CA THR A 73 -6.80 -7.54 -1.23
C THR A 73 -5.51 -6.76 -0.95
N VAL A 74 -5.28 -5.70 -1.74
CA VAL A 74 -4.26 -4.70 -1.43
C VAL A 74 -4.94 -3.53 -0.74
N TYR A 75 -4.47 -3.22 0.45
CA TYR A 75 -4.86 -2.03 1.18
C TYR A 75 -3.77 -0.98 1.08
N VAL A 76 -4.17 0.27 0.88
CA VAL A 76 -3.28 1.41 0.74
C VAL A 76 -3.82 2.52 1.63
N ALA A 77 -2.94 3.17 2.38
CA ALA A 77 -3.34 4.26 3.26
C ALA A 77 -2.28 5.35 3.37
N GLY A 78 -2.69 6.51 3.88
CA GLY A 78 -1.79 7.63 4.07
C GLY A 78 -2.48 8.84 4.68
N HIS A 79 -2.20 10.00 4.10
CA HIS A 79 -2.58 11.28 4.68
C HIS A 79 -4.10 11.50 4.77
N ASP A 80 -4.51 12.28 5.77
CA ASP A 80 -5.90 12.68 6.03
C ASP A 80 -6.88 11.49 6.10
N GLY A 81 -6.50 10.41 6.79
CA GLY A 81 -7.32 9.20 6.94
C GLY A 81 -7.59 8.40 5.66
N ILE A 82 -6.93 8.68 4.53
CA ILE A 82 -7.26 7.96 3.29
C ILE A 82 -6.98 6.47 3.43
N LEU A 83 -8.00 5.65 3.20
CA LEU A 83 -7.91 4.19 3.15
C LEU A 83 -8.56 3.69 1.86
N ILE A 84 -7.80 2.92 1.09
CA ILE A 84 -8.22 2.38 -0.20
C ILE A 84 -8.02 0.88 -0.18
N ARG A 85 -8.97 0.14 -0.75
CA ARG A 85 -8.81 -1.29 -1.05
C ARG A 85 -8.95 -1.55 -2.54
N GLY A 86 -8.29 -2.59 -3.02
CA GLY A 86 -8.39 -2.97 -4.41
C GLY A 86 -7.39 -4.02 -4.84
N ARG A 87 -7.37 -4.23 -6.15
CA ARG A 87 -6.39 -5.08 -6.83
C ARG A 87 -6.32 -4.72 -8.32
N GLU A 88 -5.14 -4.88 -8.91
CA GLU A 88 -4.92 -4.61 -10.34
C GLU A 88 -5.38 -3.20 -10.77
N ASN A 89 -6.53 -3.11 -11.43
CA ASN A 89 -7.09 -1.87 -11.97
C ASN A 89 -8.39 -1.44 -11.29
N ILE A 90 -8.77 -2.08 -10.18
CA ILE A 90 -10.01 -1.80 -9.46
C ILE A 90 -9.62 -1.32 -8.05
N TRP A 91 -9.94 -0.06 -7.76
CA TRP A 91 -9.56 0.62 -6.52
C TRP A 91 -10.73 1.43 -6.01
N GLU A 92 -11.06 1.27 -4.73
CA GLU A 92 -12.15 1.97 -4.08
C GLU A 92 -11.72 2.52 -2.72
N ILE A 93 -12.20 3.73 -2.41
CA ILE A 93 -12.02 4.34 -1.10
C ILE A 93 -12.93 3.61 -0.11
N ILE A 94 -12.39 3.25 1.06
CA ILE A 94 -13.17 2.85 2.22
C ILE A 94 -13.47 4.13 2.98
N ASP A 95 -14.70 4.61 2.86
CA ASP A 95 -15.17 5.76 3.62
C ASP A 95 -15.52 5.33 5.04
N HIS A 96 -14.51 5.36 5.93
CA HIS A 96 -14.64 4.80 7.27
C HIS A 96 -15.16 5.79 8.31
N GLU A 97 -15.24 7.09 8.01
CA GLU A 97 -15.76 8.18 8.88
C GLU A 97 -15.11 8.38 10.27
N GLU A 98 -14.23 7.49 10.74
CA GLU A 98 -13.75 7.45 12.13
C GLU A 98 -12.56 8.39 12.47
N THR A 99 -11.71 8.74 11.51
CA THR A 99 -10.55 9.61 11.75
C THR A 99 -10.10 10.29 10.47
N ASP A 100 -9.58 11.51 10.59
CA ASP A 100 -8.86 12.23 9.55
C ASP A 100 -7.36 12.33 9.84
N ASP A 101 -6.85 11.62 10.86
CA ASP A 101 -5.41 11.51 11.10
C ASP A 101 -4.70 10.79 9.95
N ASP A 102 -3.43 11.13 9.76
CA ASP A 102 -2.55 10.37 8.88
C ASP A 102 -2.46 8.91 9.35
N ILE A 103 -2.78 7.99 8.44
CA ILE A 103 -2.55 6.56 8.65
C ILE A 103 -1.08 6.28 8.32
N TRP A 104 -0.35 5.73 9.28
CA TRP A 104 1.08 5.48 9.16
C TRP A 104 1.41 4.06 8.73
N ASP A 105 0.70 3.07 9.24
CA ASP A 105 0.95 1.67 8.87
C ASP A 105 -0.32 0.81 8.86
N LEU A 106 -0.23 -0.30 8.14
CA LEU A 106 -1.27 -1.29 7.95
C LEU A 106 -0.72 -2.69 8.21
N GLU A 107 -1.38 -3.46 9.08
CA GLU A 107 -0.99 -4.85 9.35
C GLU A 107 -2.17 -5.80 9.16
N TRP A 108 -1.90 -6.99 8.62
CA TRP A 108 -2.90 -8.02 8.42
C TRP A 108 -2.66 -9.14 9.40
N PHE A 109 -3.57 -9.32 10.35
CA PHE A 109 -3.43 -10.30 11.41
C PHE A 109 -4.78 -10.97 11.70
N GLU A 110 -4.77 -12.31 11.80
CA GLU A 110 -5.97 -13.11 12.09
C GLU A 110 -7.21 -12.75 11.23
N GLY A 111 -6.98 -12.55 9.93
CA GLY A 111 -8.06 -12.27 8.97
C GLY A 111 -8.63 -10.86 9.06
N LYS A 112 -7.92 -9.93 9.72
CA LYS A 112 -8.33 -8.55 9.93
C LYS A 112 -7.21 -7.59 9.54
N LEU A 113 -7.61 -6.42 9.05
CA LEU A 113 -6.70 -5.29 8.84
C LEU A 113 -6.68 -4.44 10.11
N TYR A 114 -5.48 -4.17 10.60
CA TYR A 114 -5.20 -3.21 11.66
C TYR A 114 -4.56 -1.98 11.04
N VAL A 115 -4.94 -0.81 11.56
CA VAL A 115 -4.59 0.50 11.03
C VAL A 115 -4.02 1.33 12.17
N SER A 116 -2.85 1.93 12.01
CA SER A 116 -2.25 2.80 13.03
C SER A 116 -2.25 4.25 12.59
N THR A 117 -2.64 5.14 13.51
CA THR A 117 -2.43 6.59 13.42
C THR A 117 -1.44 7.02 14.50
N MET A 118 -1.21 8.32 14.70
CA MET A 118 -0.44 8.80 15.85
C MET A 118 -1.17 8.57 17.18
N ASP A 119 -2.50 8.56 17.14
CA ASP A 119 -3.34 8.64 18.34
C ASP A 119 -3.94 7.29 18.74
N ALA A 120 -4.18 6.39 17.78
CA ALA A 120 -4.80 5.09 18.06
C ALA A 120 -4.40 3.98 17.08
N VAL A 121 -4.75 2.76 17.47
CA VAL A 121 -4.79 1.60 16.58
C VAL A 121 -6.24 1.19 16.41
N TYR A 122 -6.64 1.00 15.16
CA TYR A 122 -7.97 0.57 14.77
C TYR A 122 -7.91 -0.81 14.14
N ARG A 123 -9.07 -1.46 14.09
CA ARG A 123 -9.33 -2.66 13.32
C ARG A 123 -10.45 -2.36 12.33
N LEU A 124 -10.21 -2.64 11.06
CA LEU A 124 -11.25 -2.56 10.03
C LEU A 124 -12.27 -3.68 10.22
N LYS A 125 -13.55 -3.31 10.27
CA LYS A 125 -14.67 -4.24 10.30
C LYS A 125 -15.74 -3.76 9.34
N LYS A 126 -15.98 -4.57 8.29
CA LYS A 126 -16.76 -4.15 7.12
C LYS A 126 -16.09 -2.95 6.44
N GLU A 127 -16.59 -1.75 6.72
CA GLU A 127 -16.10 -0.48 6.14
C GLU A 127 -15.79 0.55 7.23
N GLU A 128 -15.93 0.19 8.51
CA GLU A 128 -15.70 1.07 9.66
C GLU A 128 -14.39 0.70 10.38
N LEU A 129 -13.71 1.69 10.93
CA LEU A 129 -12.52 1.51 11.77
C LEU A 129 -12.90 1.51 13.26
N GLU A 130 -12.93 0.34 13.88
CA GLU A 130 -13.17 0.24 15.33
C GLU A 130 -11.86 0.40 16.10
N PRO A 131 -11.75 1.32 17.08
CA PRO A 131 -10.59 1.36 17.99
C PRO A 131 -10.38 0.00 18.68
N VAL A 132 -9.12 -0.39 18.87
CA VAL A 132 -8.73 -1.65 19.52
C VAL A 132 -8.68 -1.51 21.04
#